data_AF-A0A1R0WGV5-F1
#
_entry.id   AF-A0A1R0WGV5-F1
#
_cell.length_a   1.000
_cell.length_b   1.000
_cell.length_c   1.000
_cell.angle_alpha   90.00
_cell.angle_beta   90.00
_cell.angle_gamma   90.00
#
_symmetry.space_group_name_H-M   'P 1'
#
loop_
_entity.id
_entity.type
_entity.pdbx_description
1 polymer ?
#
loop_
_entity_poly.entity_id
_entity_poly.type
_entity_poly.pdbx_seq_one_letter_code
_entity_poly.pdbx_strand_id
1 'polypeptide(L)'
;MSTIEKKMYRMKAQTETITITMFPKVATTHEESENEAKKHLPFETKPFVVEEICSEEEWKEGQPNFCPRCGSRTSFDDNGFYECSDCEAQGHVSVEI
;
A
#
# COMPACT_ATOMS: atom_id res chain seq x y z
N MET A 1 13.70 23.42 5.61
CA MET A 1 12.47 23.24 4.83
C MET A 1 12.24 21.74 4.76
N SER A 2 11.23 21.19 5.44
CA SER A 2 10.91 19.76 5.30
C SER A 2 10.24 19.58 3.95
N THR A 3 10.92 18.91 3.03
CA THR A 3 10.32 18.46 1.77
C THR A 3 9.15 17.55 2.15
N ILE A 4 7.92 17.90 1.75
CA ILE A 4 6.77 17.02 1.99
C ILE A 4 6.99 15.80 1.09
N GLU A 5 7.30 14.67 1.70
CA GLU A 5 7.66 13.44 0.99
C GLU A 5 6.40 12.82 0.38
N LYS A 6 6.45 12.55 -0.93
CA LYS A 6 5.38 11.87 -1.65
C LYS A 6 5.66 10.37 -1.68
N LYS A 7 4.63 9.57 -1.42
CA LYS A 7 4.70 8.10 -1.38
C LYS A 7 3.49 7.48 -2.06
N MET A 8 3.62 6.20 -2.38
CA MET A 8 2.48 5.36 -2.72
C MET A 8 1.74 4.99 -1.44
N TYR A 9 0.44 5.23 -1.41
CA TYR A 9 -0.42 4.91 -0.29
C TYR A 9 -1.47 3.86 -0.68
N ARG A 10 -1.95 3.12 0.31
CA ARG A 10 -3.11 2.25 0.21
C ARG A 10 -4.19 2.76 1.13
N MET A 11 -5.38 2.93 0.59
CA MET A 11 -6.57 3.28 1.39
C MET A 11 -7.41 2.02 1.55
N LYS A 12 -7.71 1.64 2.80
CA LYS A 12 -8.58 0.53 3.13
C LYS A 12 -9.80 1.04 3.89
N ALA A 13 -10.98 0.70 3.41
CA ALA A 13 -12.21 0.84 4.15
C ALA A 13 -12.92 -0.51 4.25
N GLN A 14 -13.67 -0.70 5.32
CA GLN A 14 -14.40 -1.94 5.55
C GLN A 14 -15.87 -1.64 5.85
N THR A 15 -16.75 -2.36 5.18
CA THR A 15 -18.15 -2.50 5.54
C THR A 15 -18.34 -3.81 6.30
N GLU A 16 -19.55 -4.10 6.77
CA GLU A 16 -19.83 -5.36 7.47
C GLU A 16 -19.56 -6.60 6.62
N THR A 17 -19.51 -6.45 5.29
CA THR A 17 -19.44 -7.56 4.35
C THR A 17 -18.34 -7.43 3.30
N ILE A 18 -17.76 -6.24 3.11
CA ILE A 18 -16.83 -5.95 2.00
C ILE A 18 -15.65 -5.12 2.50
N THR A 19 -14.44 -5.47 2.07
CA THR A 19 -13.26 -4.61 2.17
C THR A 19 -13.02 -3.91 0.84
N ILE A 20 -12.99 -2.58 0.85
CA ILE A 20 -12.64 -1.75 -0.31
C ILE A 20 -11.19 -1.32 -0.16
N THR A 21 -10.38 -1.63 -1.16
CA THR A 21 -8.98 -1.19 -1.23
C THR A 21 -8.79 -0.30 -2.44
N MET A 22 -8.19 0.88 -2.24
CA MET A 22 -7.91 1.85 -3.29
C MET A 22 -6.43 2.24 -3.26
N PHE A 23 -5.88 2.51 -4.44
CA PHE A 23 -4.49 2.93 -4.64
C PHE A 23 -4.48 4.19 -5.51
N PRO A 24 -3.75 5.26 -5.14
CA PRO A 24 -3.46 6.37 -6.03
C PRO A 24 -2.67 5.88 -7.24
N LYS A 25 -2.84 6.55 -8.39
CA LYS A 25 -2.09 6.20 -9.62
C LYS A 25 -0.63 6.63 -9.58
N VAL A 26 -0.29 7.58 -8.73
CA VAL A 26 1.02 8.22 -8.59
C VAL A 26 1.29 8.50 -7.12
N ALA A 27 2.54 8.78 -6.75
CA ALA A 27 2.86 9.13 -5.38
C ALA A 27 2.19 10.45 -4.99
N THR A 28 1.56 10.46 -3.83
CA THR A 28 0.86 11.63 -3.27
C THR A 28 1.45 11.95 -1.90
N THR A 29 1.02 13.04 -1.28
CA THR A 29 1.19 13.22 0.17
C THR A 29 0.14 12.39 0.92
N HIS A 30 0.33 12.19 2.23
CA HIS A 30 -0.67 11.55 3.08
C HIS A 30 -2.02 12.28 3.02
N GLU A 31 -2.01 13.60 3.13
CA GLU A 31 -3.21 14.45 3.08
C GLU A 31 -3.94 14.35 1.74
N GLU A 32 -3.19 14.33 0.62
CA GLU A 32 -3.77 14.13 -0.71
C GLU A 32 -4.47 12.77 -0.80
N SER A 33 -3.85 11.70 -0.29
CA SER A 33 -4.45 10.36 -0.25
C SER A 33 -5.69 10.29 0.65
N GLU A 34 -5.65 10.91 1.84
CA GLU A 34 -6.83 11.00 2.71
C GLU A 34 -7.99 11.75 2.05
N ASN A 35 -7.71 12.84 1.34
CA ASN A 35 -8.73 13.60 0.64
C ASN A 35 -9.32 12.79 -0.53
N GLU A 36 -8.51 12.00 -1.22
CA GLU A 36 -8.99 11.12 -2.28
C GLU A 36 -9.84 9.97 -1.73
N ALA A 37 -9.43 9.38 -0.59
CA ALA A 37 -10.22 8.40 0.15
C ALA A 37 -11.61 8.96 0.48
N LYS A 38 -11.70 10.18 1.01
CA LYS A 38 -12.96 10.82 1.38
C LYS A 38 -13.90 11.09 0.19
N LYS A 39 -13.36 11.36 -1.01
CA LYS A 39 -14.16 11.59 -2.22
C LYS A 39 -14.78 10.31 -2.78
N HIS A 40 -14.02 9.21 -2.73
CA HIS A 40 -14.36 7.99 -3.48
C HIS A 40 -14.87 6.86 -2.60
N LEU A 41 -14.48 6.82 -1.33
CA LEU A 41 -14.99 5.83 -0.41
C LEU A 41 -16.38 6.30 0.08
N PRO A 42 -17.43 5.48 -0.09
CA PRO A 42 -18.82 5.88 0.13
C PRO A 42 -19.18 5.94 1.63
N PHE A 43 -18.44 6.73 2.42
CA PHE A 43 -18.52 6.67 3.88
C PHE A 43 -18.44 8.06 4.51
N GLU A 44 -19.58 8.76 4.57
CA GLU A 44 -19.75 9.83 5.57
C GLU A 44 -19.67 9.30 7.02
N THR A 45 -19.59 7.97 7.23
CA THR A 45 -19.77 7.36 8.58
C THR A 45 -18.91 6.13 8.92
N LYS A 46 -18.02 5.62 8.04
CA LYS A 46 -17.19 4.42 8.36
C LYS A 46 -15.70 4.73 8.40
N PRO A 47 -14.97 4.19 9.39
CA PRO A 47 -13.53 4.38 9.51
C PRO A 47 -12.81 3.77 8.30
N PHE A 48 -11.88 4.54 7.75
CA PHE A 48 -10.91 4.06 6.77
C PHE A 48 -9.51 4.32 7.33
N VAL A 49 -8.52 3.62 6.78
CA VAL A 49 -7.11 3.84 7.09
C VAL A 49 -6.34 4.15 5.81
N VAL A 50 -5.33 4.99 5.93
CA VAL A 50 -4.35 5.29 4.88
C VAL A 50 -3.01 4.74 5.35
N GLU A 51 -2.45 3.82 4.57
CA GLU A 51 -1.21 3.12 4.87
C GLU A 51 -0.17 3.48 3.81
N GLU A 52 1.01 3.94 4.23
CA GLU A 52 2.15 4.08 3.32
C GLU A 52 2.58 2.68 2.82
N ILE A 53 2.83 2.57 1.51
CA ILE A 53 3.31 1.34 0.89
C ILE A 53 4.82 1.46 0.63
N CYS A 54 5.21 2.40 -0.22
CA CYS A 54 6.57 2.53 -0.76
C CYS A 54 6.76 3.89 -1.46
N SER A 55 7.97 4.18 -1.95
CA SER A 55 8.23 5.29 -2.86
C SER A 55 7.69 5.01 -4.27
N GLU A 56 7.66 6.04 -5.13
CA GLU A 56 7.24 5.88 -6.52
C GLU A 56 8.25 5.06 -7.34
N GLU A 57 9.53 5.20 -7.04
CA GLU A 57 10.62 4.44 -7.66
C GLU A 57 10.49 2.95 -7.35
N GLU A 58 10.33 2.62 -6.06
CA GLU A 58 10.11 1.23 -5.60
C GLU A 58 8.88 0.60 -6.28
N TRP A 59 7.81 1.37 -6.47
CA TRP A 59 6.60 0.91 -7.16
C TRP A 59 6.84 0.65 -8.66
N LYS A 60 7.58 1.53 -9.33
CA LYS A 60 7.91 1.39 -10.77
C LYS A 60 8.85 0.24 -11.05
N GLU A 61 9.76 -0.06 -10.14
CA GLU A 61 10.68 -1.19 -10.24
C GLU A 61 9.99 -2.55 -10.05
N GLY A 62 8.68 -2.55 -9.76
CA GLY A 62 7.88 -3.78 -9.70
C GLY A 62 8.26 -4.67 -8.52
N GLN A 63 8.94 -4.13 -7.51
CA GLN A 63 9.21 -4.83 -6.26
C GLN A 63 7.95 -4.70 -5.39
N PRO A 64 7.12 -5.75 -5.25
CA PRO A 64 5.89 -5.64 -4.50
C PRO A 64 6.22 -5.56 -3.00
N ASN A 65 6.51 -4.38 -2.47
CA ASN A 65 6.92 -4.17 -1.06
C ASN A 65 5.80 -4.43 -0.03
N PHE A 66 4.84 -5.29 -0.36
CA PHE A 66 3.72 -5.67 0.48
C PHE A 66 3.45 -7.16 0.37
N CYS A 67 3.14 -7.77 1.51
CA CYS A 67 2.70 -9.14 1.58
C CYS A 67 1.37 -9.29 0.84
N PRO A 68 1.23 -10.18 -0.16
CA PRO A 68 -0.03 -10.38 -0.87
C PRO A 68 -1.14 -10.93 0.02
N ARG A 69 -0.79 -11.53 1.17
CA ARG A 69 -1.75 -12.13 2.11
C ARG A 69 -2.41 -11.11 3.04
N CYS A 70 -1.61 -10.26 3.71
CA CYS A 70 -2.12 -9.32 4.71
C CYS A 70 -1.94 -7.85 4.31
N GLY A 71 -1.17 -7.58 3.26
CA GLY A 71 -0.85 -6.26 2.78
C GLY A 71 0.25 -5.54 3.56
N SER A 72 0.75 -6.09 4.67
CA SER A 72 1.83 -5.47 5.45
C SER A 72 3.08 -5.27 4.61
N ARG A 73 3.87 -4.23 4.94
CA ARG A 73 5.11 -3.95 4.21
C ARG A 73 6.07 -5.14 4.35
N THR A 74 6.68 -5.54 3.24
CA THR A 74 7.68 -6.60 3.20
C THR A 74 8.98 -6.08 2.64
N SER A 75 10.09 -6.67 3.08
CA SER A 75 11.40 -6.51 2.47
C SER A 75 11.79 -7.81 1.77
N PHE A 76 12.44 -7.70 0.63
CA PHE A 76 12.99 -8.82 -0.12
C PHE A 76 14.48 -8.94 0.15
N ASP A 77 15.00 -10.17 0.10
CA ASP A 77 16.43 -10.38 -0.05
C ASP A 77 16.86 -10.19 -1.51
N ASP A 78 18.17 -10.25 -1.76
CA ASP A 78 18.76 -10.11 -3.11
C ASP A 78 18.30 -11.23 -4.08
N ASN A 79 17.67 -12.29 -3.58
CA ASN A 79 17.14 -13.39 -4.37
C ASN A 79 15.63 -13.27 -4.63
N GLY A 80 14.97 -12.20 -4.17
CA GLY A 80 13.53 -12.01 -4.32
C GLY A 80 12.68 -12.84 -3.34
N PHE A 81 13.28 -13.44 -2.31
CA PHE A 81 12.56 -14.11 -1.24
C PHE A 81 12.08 -13.09 -0.20
N TYR A 82 10.88 -13.30 0.34
CA TYR A 82 10.36 -12.52 1.47
C TYR A 82 9.73 -13.40 2.54
N GLU A 83 9.78 -12.89 3.77
CA GLU A 83 9.00 -13.36 4.91
C GLU A 83 8.24 -12.17 5.50
N CYS A 84 6.92 -12.31 5.62
CA CYS A 84 6.09 -11.27 6.21
C CYS A 84 6.09 -11.38 7.73
N SER A 85 6.61 -10.35 8.42
CA SER A 85 6.65 -10.27 9.88
C SER A 85 5.28 -10.38 10.56
N ASP A 86 4.22 -9.98 9.86
CA ASP A 86 2.89 -9.81 10.47
C ASP A 86 2.01 -11.05 10.34
N CYS A 87 2.23 -11.87 9.31
CA CYS A 87 1.41 -13.06 9.06
C CYS A 87 2.21 -14.32 8.73
N GLU A 88 3.53 -14.26 8.87
CA GLU A 88 4.50 -15.35 8.67
C GLU A 88 4.42 -15.97 7.25
N ALA A 89 3.77 -15.28 6.32
CA ALA A 89 3.70 -15.71 4.93
C ALA A 89 5.07 -15.55 4.28
N GLN A 90 5.55 -16.62 3.66
CA GLN A 90 6.77 -16.63 2.89
C GLN A 90 6.46 -16.75 1.40
N GLY A 91 7.31 -16.18 0.56
CA GLY A 91 7.16 -16.29 -0.88
C GLY A 91 8.39 -15.85 -1.64
N HIS A 92 8.36 -16.09 -2.94
CA HIS A 92 9.41 -15.69 -3.87
C HIS A 92 8.79 -14.86 -4.98
N VAL A 93 9.39 -13.69 -5.24
CA VAL A 93 8.98 -12.79 -6.30
C VAL A 93 9.99 -12.92 -7.44
N SER A 94 9.54 -13.44 -8.57
CA SER A 94 10.28 -13.40 -9.83
C SER A 94 9.67 -12.31 -10.72
N VAL A 95 10.45 -11.29 -11.05
CA VAL A 95 10.06 -10.29 -12.06
C VAL A 95 10.50 -10.84 -13.42
N GLU A 96 9.55 -11.33 -14.23
CA GLU A 96 9.79 -11.59 -15.64
C GLU A 96 9.67 -10.26 -16.41
N ILE A 97 10.75 -9.83 -17.06
CA ILE A 97 10.80 -8.62 -17.90
C ILE A 97 10.37 -8.97 -19.32
#